data_AF-A0A8T4WYH8-F1
#
_entry.id   AF-A0A8T4WYH8-F1
#
_cell.length_a   1.000
_cell.length_b   1.000
_cell.length_c   1.000
_cell.angle_alpha   90.00
_cell.angle_beta   90.00
_cell.angle_gamma   90.00
#
_symmetry.space_group_name_H-M   'P 1'
#
loop_
_entity.id
_entity.type
_entity.pdbx_description
1 polymer ?
#
loop_
_entity_poly.entity_id
_entity_poly.type
_entity_poly.pdbx_seq_one_letter_code
_entity_poly.pdbx_strand_id
1 'polypeptide(L)'
;MRLLHLPEEAVRGHTEEEILDLERYFKPDLTISSGFTGAKKRVLEDKGNSDILHIEEVDKYWIKETESETILILRDSDSVDHLSRDSFIGENTSVITDMIREEVGRISYERSLKKVSIIDELSDIFDDFHTFSTGVEAERQHHYNGKKIHGLGPVIDREGVKIPFLKTGETPKVKSFPAERVGLLAIPGLGKKFSTKLKSRGIVDRKKLKEKNPEEIMDLEGVGPHRGTKWISSAEAIENECVYTIQENELEDKHKIYLDIETDSLDPSIVWHIGLYDDKEEEYTCLMEKEPEKKGRIMKRFGEYLEEHCGPDSVLLAWYGSGFDFKVLENF
;
A
#
# COMPACT_ATOMS: atom_id res chain seq x y z
N MET A 1 4.13 -17.96 0.81
CA MET A 1 3.15 -17.78 -0.28
C MET A 1 2.66 -16.32 -0.34
N ARG A 2 2.06 -15.92 -1.45
CA ARG A 2 1.44 -14.62 -1.70
C ARG A 2 -0.07 -14.79 -1.85
N LEU A 3 -0.82 -13.97 -1.14
CA LEU A 3 -2.27 -14.04 -1.13
C LEU A 3 -2.86 -12.68 -1.42
N LEU A 4 -3.83 -12.65 -2.34
CA LEU A 4 -4.63 -11.48 -2.63
C LEU A 4 -6.03 -11.70 -2.08
N HIS A 5 -6.54 -10.80 -1.25
CA HIS A 5 -7.95 -10.84 -0.88
C HIS A 5 -8.70 -9.77 -1.66
N LEU A 6 -9.62 -10.20 -2.52
CA LEU A 6 -10.49 -9.37 -3.35
C LEU A 6 -11.90 -9.31 -2.73
N PRO A 7 -12.20 -8.31 -1.89
CA PRO A 7 -13.55 -8.10 -1.37
C PRO A 7 -14.45 -7.41 -2.41
N GLU A 8 -15.76 -7.63 -2.30
CA GLU A 8 -16.76 -7.06 -3.22
C GLU A 8 -16.63 -5.53 -3.32
N GLU A 9 -16.38 -4.85 -2.20
CA GLU A 9 -16.20 -3.40 -2.14
C GLU A 9 -15.07 -2.93 -3.06
N ALA A 10 -13.99 -3.71 -3.15
CA ALA A 10 -12.83 -3.36 -3.95
C ALA A 10 -13.05 -3.54 -5.46
N VAL A 11 -14.00 -4.39 -5.87
CA VAL A 11 -14.23 -4.70 -7.28
C VAL A 11 -15.57 -4.25 -7.82
N ARG A 12 -16.48 -3.73 -6.98
CA ARG A 12 -17.83 -3.34 -7.38
C ARG A 12 -17.83 -2.39 -8.58
N GLY A 13 -16.89 -1.44 -8.61
CA GLY A 13 -16.70 -0.47 -9.69
C GLY A 13 -15.81 -0.93 -10.86
N HIS A 14 -15.18 -2.10 -10.76
CA HIS A 14 -14.21 -2.59 -11.74
C HIS A 14 -14.88 -3.42 -12.83
N THR A 15 -14.35 -3.34 -14.04
CA THR A 15 -14.67 -4.25 -15.15
C THR A 15 -13.99 -5.61 -14.93
N GLU A 16 -14.44 -6.63 -15.67
CA GLU A 16 -13.83 -7.97 -15.65
C GLU A 16 -12.32 -7.94 -15.93
N GLU A 17 -11.87 -7.15 -16.92
CA GLU A 17 -10.45 -7.01 -17.23
C GLU A 17 -9.68 -6.30 -16.12
N GLU A 18 -10.29 -5.33 -15.44
CA GLU A 18 -9.64 -4.62 -14.32
C GLU A 18 -9.46 -5.52 -13.10
N ILE A 19 -10.33 -6.51 -12.92
CA ILE A 19 -10.15 -7.55 -11.91
C ILE A 19 -8.96 -8.44 -12.29
N LEU A 20 -8.83 -8.82 -13.56
CA LEU A 20 -7.65 -9.56 -14.03
C LEU A 20 -6.36 -8.74 -13.94
N ASP A 21 -6.42 -7.42 -14.11
CA ASP A 21 -5.27 -6.54 -13.90
C ASP A 21 -4.78 -6.56 -12.45
N LEU A 22 -5.69 -6.68 -11.47
CA LEU A 22 -5.33 -6.87 -10.06
C LEU A 22 -4.54 -8.18 -9.87
N GLU A 23 -5.08 -9.30 -10.37
CA GLU A 23 -4.40 -10.61 -10.34
C GLU A 23 -3.00 -10.55 -10.97
N ARG A 24 -2.91 -9.99 -12.18
CA ARG A 24 -1.64 -9.87 -12.92
C ARG A 24 -0.64 -8.98 -12.20
N TYR A 25 -1.10 -7.95 -11.50
CA TYR A 25 -0.24 -7.03 -10.76
C TYR A 25 0.36 -7.69 -9.52
N PHE A 26 -0.47 -8.32 -8.68
CA PHE A 26 -0.01 -8.92 -7.44
C PHE A 26 0.68 -10.28 -7.62
N LYS A 27 0.38 -10.98 -8.73
CA LYS A 27 0.85 -12.34 -9.02
C LYS A 27 0.71 -13.25 -7.78
N PRO A 28 -0.50 -13.40 -7.23
CA PRO A 28 -0.70 -14.19 -6.02
C PRO A 28 -0.56 -15.69 -6.31
N ASP A 29 -0.23 -16.46 -5.28
CA ASP A 29 -0.29 -17.93 -5.29
C ASP A 29 -1.72 -18.43 -4.97
N LEU A 30 -2.53 -17.59 -4.32
CA LEU A 30 -3.91 -17.83 -3.93
C LEU A 30 -4.68 -16.51 -3.91
N THR A 31 -5.85 -16.48 -4.52
CA THR A 31 -6.77 -15.35 -4.46
C THR A 31 -8.03 -15.74 -3.75
N ILE A 32 -8.24 -15.11 -2.59
CA ILE A 32 -9.49 -15.20 -1.85
C ILE A 32 -10.40 -14.11 -2.36
N SER A 33 -11.58 -14.45 -2.84
CA SER A 33 -12.62 -13.47 -3.12
C SER A 33 -13.76 -13.59 -2.12
N SER A 34 -14.35 -12.45 -1.78
CA SER A 34 -15.51 -12.37 -0.88
C SER A 34 -16.59 -11.46 -1.47
N GLY A 35 -17.84 -11.90 -1.42
CA GLY A 35 -19.02 -11.23 -1.99
C GLY A 35 -19.06 -11.21 -3.52
N PHE A 36 -18.22 -12.00 -4.21
CA PHE A 36 -18.18 -12.06 -5.66
C PHE A 36 -19.36 -12.86 -6.24
N THR A 37 -20.05 -12.30 -7.24
CA THR A 37 -21.13 -12.99 -7.94
C THR A 37 -21.09 -12.77 -9.45
N GLY A 38 -21.79 -13.63 -10.19
CA GLY A 38 -22.09 -13.42 -11.62
C GLY A 38 -20.88 -13.50 -12.55
N ALA A 39 -20.74 -12.51 -13.44
CA ALA A 39 -19.72 -12.54 -14.50
C ALA A 39 -18.30 -12.26 -13.97
N LYS A 40 -18.16 -11.41 -12.95
CA LYS A 40 -16.88 -11.10 -12.29
C LYS A 40 -16.26 -12.29 -11.58
N LYS A 41 -17.11 -13.12 -10.97
CA LYS A 41 -16.71 -14.40 -10.40
C LYS A 41 -16.16 -15.33 -11.50
N ARG A 42 -16.97 -15.58 -12.53
CA ARG A 42 -16.61 -16.47 -13.64
C ARG A 42 -15.34 -16.06 -14.36
N VAL A 43 -15.13 -14.76 -14.61
CA VAL A 43 -13.89 -14.33 -15.29
C VAL A 43 -12.65 -14.58 -14.45
N LEU A 44 -12.75 -14.46 -13.12
CA LEU A 44 -11.65 -14.74 -12.21
C LEU A 44 -11.35 -16.24 -12.18
N GLU A 45 -12.37 -17.10 -12.14
CA GLU A 45 -12.23 -18.55 -12.22
C GLU A 45 -11.64 -19.01 -13.57
N ASP A 46 -12.13 -18.45 -14.68
CA ASP A 46 -11.77 -18.88 -16.04
C ASP A 46 -10.40 -18.34 -16.50
N LYS A 47 -9.99 -17.17 -16.02
CA LYS A 47 -8.83 -16.41 -16.54
C LYS A 47 -7.87 -15.91 -15.46
N GLY A 48 -8.12 -16.18 -14.19
CA GLY A 48 -7.20 -15.91 -13.09
C GLY A 48 -5.88 -16.67 -13.28
N ASN A 49 -4.80 -16.12 -12.73
CA ASN A 49 -3.46 -16.72 -12.83
C ASN A 49 -3.05 -17.46 -11.55
N SER A 50 -3.92 -17.51 -10.56
CA SER A 50 -3.69 -18.09 -9.23
C SER A 50 -4.79 -19.10 -8.89
N ASP A 51 -4.61 -19.85 -7.81
CA ASP A 51 -5.70 -20.64 -7.26
C ASP A 51 -6.79 -19.68 -6.75
N ILE A 52 -8.02 -19.85 -7.22
CA ILE A 52 -9.14 -18.99 -6.83
C ILE A 52 -9.98 -19.70 -5.78
N LEU A 53 -10.21 -19.02 -4.66
CA LEU A 53 -11.12 -19.48 -3.63
C LEU A 53 -12.18 -18.42 -3.35
N HIS A 54 -13.45 -18.81 -3.46
CA HIS A 54 -14.58 -18.02 -3.02
C HIS A 54 -14.86 -18.37 -1.56
N ILE A 55 -14.62 -17.43 -0.64
CA ILE A 55 -14.68 -17.71 0.80
C ILE A 55 -16.08 -18.17 1.24
N GLU A 56 -17.13 -17.75 0.54
CA GLU A 56 -18.52 -18.16 0.78
C GLU A 56 -18.82 -19.60 0.38
N GLU A 57 -18.01 -20.21 -0.48
CA GLU A 57 -18.18 -21.60 -0.94
C GLU A 57 -17.37 -22.60 -0.13
N VAL A 58 -16.56 -22.11 0.80
CA VAL A 58 -15.92 -22.94 1.82
C VAL A 58 -16.97 -23.31 2.85
N ASP A 59 -17.30 -24.61 2.92
CA ASP A 59 -18.27 -25.17 3.87
C ASP A 59 -17.77 -25.02 5.32
N LYS A 60 -16.67 -25.72 5.64
CA LYS A 60 -16.09 -25.79 6.98
C LYS A 60 -14.74 -25.10 7.05
N TYR A 61 -13.81 -25.67 6.30
CA TYR A 61 -12.46 -25.17 6.14
C TYR A 61 -11.92 -25.54 4.76
N TRP A 62 -10.84 -24.86 4.38
CA TRP A 62 -10.05 -25.17 3.21
C TRP A 62 -8.57 -25.10 3.56
N ILE A 63 -7.76 -25.99 3.00
CA ILE A 63 -6.34 -26.10 3.30
C ILE A 63 -5.54 -26.10 2.00
N LYS A 64 -4.43 -25.36 2.01
CA LYS A 64 -3.34 -25.48 1.03
C LYS A 64 -2.01 -25.54 1.73
N GLU A 65 -1.20 -26.52 1.34
CA GLU A 65 0.07 -26.81 2.00
C GLU A 65 1.23 -26.85 1.02
N THR A 66 2.38 -26.45 1.53
CA THR A 66 3.70 -26.71 0.96
C THR A 66 4.58 -27.29 2.07
N GLU A 67 5.80 -27.73 1.74
CA GLU A 67 6.74 -28.23 2.75
C GLU A 67 7.05 -27.21 3.86
N SER A 68 6.93 -25.91 3.57
CA SER A 68 7.30 -24.83 4.50
C SER A 68 6.11 -24.12 5.16
N GLU A 69 4.92 -24.22 4.58
CA GLU A 69 3.76 -23.40 4.97
C GLU A 69 2.43 -24.16 4.84
N THR A 70 1.53 -23.93 5.79
CA THR A 70 0.12 -24.33 5.74
C THR A 70 -0.75 -23.08 5.77
N ILE A 71 -1.64 -22.93 4.79
CA ILE A 71 -2.72 -21.95 4.80
C ILE A 71 -4.02 -22.68 5.13
N LEU A 72 -4.63 -22.31 6.26
CA LEU A 72 -5.94 -22.78 6.70
C LEU A 72 -6.94 -21.64 6.56
N ILE A 73 -7.98 -21.82 5.76
CA ILE A 73 -9.12 -20.90 5.69
C ILE A 73 -10.27 -21.50 6.46
N LEU A 74 -10.74 -20.79 7.49
CA LEU A 74 -11.70 -21.28 8.47
C LEU A 74 -12.97 -20.43 8.47
N ARG A 75 -14.12 -21.09 8.29
CA ARG A 75 -15.44 -20.43 8.15
C ARG A 75 -16.42 -20.72 9.27
N ASP A 76 -16.17 -21.79 10.00
CA ASP A 76 -17.06 -22.29 11.04
C ASP A 76 -16.22 -22.67 12.26
N SER A 77 -16.65 -22.22 13.45
CA SER A 77 -15.97 -22.54 14.71
C SER A 77 -16.05 -24.04 15.00
N ASP A 78 -17.16 -24.68 14.66
CA ASP A 78 -17.37 -26.11 14.92
C ASP A 78 -16.42 -26.99 14.08
N SER A 79 -15.77 -26.39 13.09
CA SER A 79 -14.78 -27.06 12.25
C SER A 79 -13.42 -27.23 12.92
N VAL A 80 -13.12 -26.46 13.97
CA VAL A 80 -11.85 -26.56 14.71
C VAL A 80 -11.72 -27.94 15.35
N ASP A 81 -12.81 -28.49 15.87
CA ASP A 81 -12.87 -29.84 16.47
C ASP A 81 -12.52 -30.98 15.49
N HIS A 82 -12.55 -30.71 14.18
CA HIS A 82 -12.20 -31.67 13.13
C HIS A 82 -10.75 -31.56 12.67
N LEU A 83 -9.97 -30.60 13.20
CA LEU A 83 -8.57 -30.42 12.87
C LEU A 83 -7.71 -31.22 13.87
N SER A 84 -6.64 -31.85 13.38
CA SER A 84 -5.59 -32.40 14.26
C SER A 84 -4.23 -31.96 13.75
N ARG A 85 -3.29 -31.65 14.65
CA ARG A 85 -1.95 -31.16 14.28
C ARG A 85 -1.21 -32.13 13.35
N ASP A 86 -1.41 -33.44 13.54
CA ASP A 86 -0.81 -34.51 12.73
C ASP A 86 -1.31 -34.51 11.27
N SER A 87 -2.35 -33.75 10.97
CA SER A 87 -2.91 -33.63 9.61
C SER A 87 -2.20 -32.57 8.76
N PHE A 88 -1.20 -31.86 9.29
CA PHE A 88 -0.55 -30.75 8.62
C PHE A 88 0.95 -30.98 8.44
N ILE A 89 1.48 -30.62 7.27
CA ILE A 89 2.89 -30.84 6.91
C ILE A 89 3.76 -29.58 6.96
N GLY A 90 3.16 -28.39 6.98
CA GLY A 90 3.89 -27.12 6.93
C GLY A 90 4.41 -26.65 8.29
N GLU A 91 5.64 -26.15 8.31
CA GLU A 91 6.27 -25.60 9.53
C GLU A 91 5.53 -24.35 10.05
N ASN A 92 5.09 -23.47 9.15
CA ASN A 92 4.40 -22.22 9.49
C ASN A 92 2.91 -22.29 9.15
N THR A 93 2.03 -22.07 10.14
CA THR A 93 0.58 -22.09 9.93
C THR A 93 -0.01 -20.68 9.88
N SER A 94 -0.66 -20.34 8.77
CA SER A 94 -1.43 -19.10 8.60
C SER A 94 -2.92 -19.44 8.57
N VAL A 95 -3.67 -18.95 9.56
CA VAL A 95 -5.11 -19.13 9.67
C VAL A 95 -5.82 -17.88 9.18
N ILE A 96 -6.69 -18.01 8.18
CA ILE A 96 -7.46 -16.92 7.60
C ILE A 96 -8.95 -17.15 7.88
N THR A 97 -9.66 -16.14 8.37
CA THR A 97 -11.08 -16.27 8.69
C THR A 97 -11.83 -14.95 8.49
N ASP A 98 -13.14 -14.99 8.29
CA ASP A 98 -14.02 -13.81 8.34
C ASP A 98 -14.89 -13.77 9.61
N MET A 99 -14.73 -14.75 10.51
CA MET A 99 -15.50 -14.85 11.74
C MET A 99 -15.12 -13.78 12.76
N ILE A 100 -13.82 -13.48 12.87
CA ILE A 100 -13.32 -12.39 13.71
C ILE A 100 -13.64 -11.08 13.01
N ARG A 101 -14.43 -10.20 13.63
CA ARG A 101 -14.83 -8.92 13.01
C ARG A 101 -14.59 -7.76 13.94
N GLU A 102 -14.17 -6.63 13.38
CA GLU A 102 -14.08 -5.39 14.12
C GLU A 102 -15.44 -4.69 14.16
N GLU A 103 -15.90 -4.33 15.36
CA GLU A 103 -17.07 -3.50 15.58
C GLU A 103 -16.66 -2.17 16.20
N VAL A 104 -17.23 -1.08 15.70
CA VAL A 104 -17.04 0.26 16.24
C VAL A 104 -18.29 0.69 17.00
N GLY A 105 -18.14 0.97 18.29
CA GLY A 105 -19.21 1.50 19.12
C GLY A 105 -19.71 2.83 18.57
N ARG A 106 -20.99 2.92 18.20
CA ARG A 106 -21.57 4.13 17.57
C ARG A 106 -21.50 5.39 18.44
N ILE A 107 -21.40 5.21 19.76
CA ILE A 107 -21.39 6.31 20.73
C ILE A 107 -19.98 6.56 21.25
N SER A 108 -19.25 5.50 21.64
CA SER A 108 -17.91 5.62 22.21
C SER A 108 -16.80 5.72 21.16
N TYR A 109 -17.08 5.34 19.91
CA TYR A 109 -16.10 5.11 18.84
C TYR A 109 -15.01 4.09 19.21
N GLU A 110 -15.21 3.33 20.30
CA GLU A 110 -14.31 2.27 20.71
C GLU A 110 -14.43 1.09 19.75
N ARG A 111 -13.29 0.52 19.37
CA ARG A 111 -13.23 -0.66 18.52
C ARG A 111 -13.08 -1.90 19.38
N SER A 112 -13.88 -2.92 19.07
CA SER A 112 -13.82 -4.22 19.73
C SER A 112 -13.85 -5.33 18.69
N LEU A 113 -13.24 -6.47 19.00
CA LEU A 113 -13.32 -7.65 18.15
C LEU A 113 -14.43 -8.58 18.63
N LYS A 114 -15.16 -9.16 17.69
CA LYS A 114 -16.10 -10.27 17.94
C LYS A 114 -15.46 -11.60 17.58
N LYS A 115 -15.98 -12.68 18.20
CA LYS A 115 -15.61 -14.08 17.90
C LYS A 115 -14.11 -14.38 18.01
N VAL A 116 -13.39 -13.68 18.89
CA VAL A 116 -11.95 -13.89 19.14
C VAL A 116 -11.63 -15.18 19.90
N SER A 117 -12.62 -15.79 20.58
CA SER A 117 -12.44 -17.04 21.35
C SER A 117 -11.97 -18.21 20.49
N ILE A 118 -12.18 -18.16 19.17
CA ILE A 118 -11.68 -19.18 18.24
C ILE A 118 -10.15 -19.31 18.26
N ILE A 119 -9.45 -18.27 18.73
CA ILE A 119 -7.99 -18.31 18.90
C ILE A 119 -7.59 -19.25 20.03
N ASP A 120 -8.41 -19.35 21.08
CA ASP A 120 -8.16 -20.29 22.17
C ASP A 120 -8.32 -21.72 21.66
N GLU A 121 -9.40 -22.01 20.92
CA GLU A 121 -9.66 -23.31 20.28
C GLU A 121 -8.53 -23.70 19.31
N LEU A 122 -8.03 -22.75 18.51
CA LEU A 122 -6.89 -22.99 17.62
C LEU A 122 -5.57 -23.21 18.38
N SER A 123 -5.42 -22.60 19.56
CA SER A 123 -4.22 -22.76 20.40
C SER A 123 -4.14 -24.13 21.06
N ASP A 124 -5.27 -24.85 21.17
CA ASP A 124 -5.29 -26.26 21.60
C ASP A 124 -4.75 -27.22 20.52
N ILE A 125 -4.65 -26.76 19.27
CA ILE A 125 -4.22 -27.55 18.10
C ILE A 125 -2.85 -27.11 17.59
N PHE A 126 -2.59 -25.80 17.58
CA PHE A 126 -1.41 -25.19 16.99
C PHE A 126 -0.61 -24.42 18.05
N ASP A 127 0.63 -24.86 18.29
CA ASP A 127 1.54 -24.17 19.21
C ASP A 127 1.85 -22.74 18.73
N ASP A 128 2.14 -22.59 17.43
CA ASP A 128 2.42 -21.31 16.78
C ASP A 128 1.69 -21.17 15.44
N PHE A 129 1.00 -20.05 15.27
CA PHE A 129 0.22 -19.73 14.08
C PHE A 129 -0.04 -18.23 13.98
N HIS A 130 -0.20 -17.76 12.75
CA HIS A 130 -0.56 -16.38 12.44
C HIS A 130 -2.04 -16.30 12.08
N THR A 131 -2.79 -15.43 12.76
CA THR A 131 -4.22 -15.24 12.48
C THR A 131 -4.45 -14.01 11.61
N PHE A 132 -5.17 -14.17 10.51
CA PHE A 132 -5.58 -13.11 9.60
C PHE A 132 -7.10 -13.06 9.51
N SER A 133 -7.68 -11.88 9.70
CA SER A 133 -9.11 -11.70 9.57
C SER A 133 -9.48 -10.82 8.37
N THR A 134 -10.31 -11.34 7.46
CA THR A 134 -10.93 -10.55 6.39
C THR A 134 -12.00 -9.57 6.91
N GLY A 135 -12.44 -9.74 8.17
CA GLY A 135 -13.37 -8.86 8.88
C GLY A 135 -12.72 -7.72 9.66
N VAL A 136 -11.40 -7.56 9.57
CA VAL A 136 -10.62 -6.49 10.21
C VAL A 136 -9.82 -5.76 9.12
N GLU A 137 -9.89 -4.42 9.07
CA GLU A 137 -9.18 -3.61 8.06
C GLU A 137 -7.70 -4.00 7.95
N ALA A 138 -7.19 -4.17 6.73
CA ALA A 138 -5.79 -4.52 6.49
C ALA A 138 -4.80 -3.59 7.21
N GLU A 139 -3.62 -4.12 7.53
CA GLU A 139 -2.53 -3.43 8.24
C GLU A 139 -2.84 -3.09 9.72
N ARG A 140 -4.08 -3.27 10.17
CA ARG A 140 -4.38 -3.25 11.61
C ARG A 140 -3.87 -4.51 12.29
N GLN A 141 -3.54 -4.35 13.57
CA GLN A 141 -3.14 -5.45 14.43
C GLN A 141 -3.87 -5.34 15.77
N HIS A 142 -4.35 -6.48 16.24
CA HIS A 142 -4.90 -6.63 17.58
C HIS A 142 -4.17 -7.75 18.31
N HIS A 143 -4.26 -7.74 19.63
CA HIS A 143 -3.71 -8.78 20.48
C HIS A 143 -4.83 -9.41 21.29
N TYR A 144 -4.81 -10.73 21.38
CA TYR A 144 -5.74 -11.50 22.21
C TYR A 144 -4.97 -12.66 22.84
N ASN A 145 -4.98 -12.76 24.18
CA ASN A 145 -4.25 -13.78 24.94
C ASN A 145 -2.78 -13.97 24.49
N GLY A 146 -2.09 -12.86 24.17
CA GLY A 146 -0.70 -12.88 23.70
C GLY A 146 -0.51 -13.25 22.23
N LYS A 147 -1.56 -13.67 21.51
CA LYS A 147 -1.55 -13.96 20.07
C LYS A 147 -1.91 -12.70 19.27
N LYS A 148 -1.27 -12.55 18.11
CA LYS A 148 -1.53 -11.44 17.18
C LYS A 148 -2.63 -11.81 16.19
N ILE A 149 -3.52 -10.86 15.95
CA ILE A 149 -4.56 -10.92 14.93
C ILE A 149 -4.28 -9.81 13.93
N HIS A 150 -4.01 -10.19 12.70
CA HIS A 150 -3.74 -9.28 11.60
C HIS A 150 -5.01 -9.03 10.81
N GLY A 151 -5.29 -7.77 10.47
CA GLY A 151 -6.35 -7.46 9.52
C GLY A 151 -5.96 -7.85 8.10
N LEU A 152 -6.92 -8.36 7.35
CA LEU A 152 -6.86 -8.73 5.92
C LEU A 152 -8.13 -8.27 5.19
N GLY A 153 -8.96 -7.42 5.79
CA GLY A 153 -10.16 -6.85 5.20
C GLY A 153 -9.88 -5.61 4.34
N PRO A 154 -10.84 -5.17 3.52
CA PRO A 154 -10.71 -3.94 2.75
C PRO A 154 -10.44 -2.74 3.66
N VAL A 155 -9.61 -1.80 3.18
CA VAL A 155 -9.49 -0.47 3.79
C VAL A 155 -10.26 0.51 2.92
N ILE A 156 -11.23 1.21 3.50
CA ILE A 156 -12.07 2.16 2.79
C ILE A 156 -11.83 3.54 3.39
N ASP A 157 -11.30 4.46 2.58
CA ASP A 157 -11.01 5.83 2.98
C ASP A 157 -11.49 6.83 1.93
N ARG A 158 -11.12 8.11 2.08
CA ARG A 158 -11.49 9.18 1.15
C ARG A 158 -10.86 9.02 -0.24
N GLU A 159 -9.77 8.27 -0.34
CA GLU A 159 -9.06 8.01 -1.61
C GLU A 159 -9.62 6.79 -2.35
N GLY A 160 -10.47 5.99 -1.69
CA GLY A 160 -11.19 4.86 -2.27
C GLY A 160 -11.01 3.57 -1.48
N VAL A 161 -11.07 2.44 -2.18
CA VAL A 161 -10.89 1.12 -1.59
C VAL A 161 -9.46 0.63 -1.83
N LYS A 162 -8.79 0.19 -0.78
CA LYS A 162 -7.49 -0.48 -0.84
C LYS A 162 -7.66 -1.97 -0.65
N ILE A 163 -6.98 -2.73 -1.50
CA ILE A 163 -7.03 -4.18 -1.56
C ILE A 163 -5.95 -4.77 -0.66
N PRO A 164 -6.31 -5.68 0.26
CA PRO A 164 -5.36 -6.41 1.08
C PRO A 164 -4.53 -7.41 0.28
N PHE A 165 -3.23 -7.43 0.57
CA PHE A 165 -2.27 -8.41 0.09
C PHE A 165 -1.45 -8.94 1.26
N LEU A 166 -1.29 -10.25 1.34
CA LEU A 166 -0.56 -10.96 2.38
C LEU A 166 0.62 -11.72 1.77
N LYS A 167 1.80 -11.53 2.33
CA LYS A 167 2.91 -12.48 2.17
C LYS A 167 2.98 -13.32 3.45
N THR A 168 2.74 -14.62 3.34
CA THR A 168 2.88 -15.59 4.43
C THR A 168 4.35 -15.96 4.66
N GLY A 169 4.59 -16.74 5.71
CA GLY A 169 5.90 -17.25 6.13
C GLY A 169 6.11 -17.05 7.63
N GLU A 170 7.34 -17.24 8.09
CA GLU A 170 7.74 -17.04 9.50
C GLU A 170 7.39 -15.63 10.02
N THR A 171 7.65 -14.61 9.21
CA THR A 171 7.26 -13.22 9.49
C THR A 171 6.29 -12.71 8.42
N PRO A 172 4.98 -12.95 8.60
CA PRO A 172 4.01 -12.55 7.61
C PRO A 172 3.87 -11.03 7.55
N LYS A 173 3.53 -10.53 6.36
CA LYS A 173 3.33 -9.10 6.12
C LYS A 173 2.04 -8.89 5.37
N VAL A 174 1.14 -8.11 5.97
CA VAL A 174 -0.04 -7.57 5.29
C VAL A 174 0.27 -6.16 4.82
N LYS A 175 -0.14 -5.85 3.59
CA LYS A 175 -0.20 -4.49 3.04
C LYS A 175 -1.55 -4.28 2.39
N SER A 176 -1.98 -3.03 2.27
CA SER A 176 -3.10 -2.66 1.41
C SER A 176 -2.61 -1.80 0.24
N PHE A 177 -3.28 -1.89 -0.89
CA PHE A 177 -2.93 -1.12 -2.07
C PHE A 177 -4.17 -0.55 -2.75
N PRO A 178 -4.20 0.74 -3.15
CA PRO A 178 -5.37 1.33 -3.79
C PRO A 178 -5.80 0.55 -5.04
N ALA A 179 -7.04 0.05 -5.04
CA ALA A 179 -7.60 -0.73 -6.15
C ALA A 179 -7.64 0.05 -7.46
N GLU A 180 -7.65 1.39 -7.36
CA GLU A 180 -7.67 2.29 -8.51
C GLU A 180 -6.29 2.58 -9.10
N ARG A 181 -5.20 2.01 -8.54
CA ARG A 181 -3.81 2.27 -8.98
C ARG A 181 -3.15 1.04 -9.62
N VAL A 182 -3.92 0.15 -10.24
CA VAL A 182 -3.41 -1.02 -10.98
C VAL A 182 -3.68 -0.91 -12.49
N GLY A 183 -3.11 -1.85 -13.27
CA GLY A 183 -3.22 -1.83 -14.73
C GLY A 183 -2.74 -0.51 -15.32
N LEU A 184 -3.48 0.04 -16.27
CA LEU A 184 -3.21 1.36 -16.84
C LEU A 184 -3.33 2.51 -15.82
N LEU A 185 -4.16 2.38 -14.79
CA LEU A 185 -4.34 3.42 -13.78
C LEU A 185 -3.18 3.51 -12.78
N ALA A 186 -2.25 2.55 -12.81
CA ALA A 186 -0.97 2.66 -12.12
C ALA A 186 -0.08 3.79 -12.70
N ILE A 187 -0.35 4.22 -13.94
CA ILE A 187 0.48 5.21 -14.63
C ILE A 187 0.19 6.62 -14.09
N PRO A 188 1.22 7.33 -13.57
CA PRO A 188 1.03 8.67 -13.04
C PRO A 188 0.43 9.63 -14.08
N GLY A 189 -0.69 10.27 -13.71
CA GLY A 189 -1.40 11.22 -14.56
C GLY A 189 -2.27 10.60 -15.65
N LEU A 190 -2.45 9.26 -15.65
CA LEU A 190 -3.39 8.54 -16.51
C LEU A 190 -4.66 8.19 -15.70
N GLY A 191 -5.71 9.00 -15.85
CA GLY A 191 -6.99 8.78 -15.17
C GLY A 191 -7.96 7.84 -15.91
N LYS A 192 -9.06 7.45 -15.25
CA LYS A 192 -10.12 6.56 -15.77
C LYS A 192 -10.60 6.91 -17.19
N LYS A 193 -10.79 8.20 -17.49
CA LYS A 193 -11.19 8.69 -18.82
C LYS A 193 -10.20 8.26 -19.91
N PHE A 194 -8.91 8.47 -19.70
CA PHE A 194 -7.89 8.15 -20.69
C PHE A 194 -7.59 6.65 -20.74
N SER A 195 -7.65 5.94 -19.60
CA SER A 195 -7.61 4.48 -19.56
C SER A 195 -8.71 3.87 -20.45
N THR A 196 -9.95 4.37 -20.36
CA THR A 196 -11.06 3.92 -21.20
C THR A 196 -10.80 4.19 -22.69
N LYS A 197 -10.30 5.40 -23.03
CA LYS A 197 -9.95 5.73 -24.42
C LYS A 197 -8.84 4.82 -24.96
N LEU A 198 -7.80 4.52 -24.18
CA LEU A 198 -6.73 3.60 -24.56
C LEU A 198 -7.25 2.18 -24.80
N LYS A 199 -8.06 1.66 -23.86
CA LYS A 199 -8.71 0.34 -23.99
C LYS A 199 -9.55 0.24 -25.26
N SER A 200 -10.30 1.30 -25.62
CA SER A 200 -11.10 1.34 -26.85
C SER A 200 -10.27 1.28 -28.14
N ARG A 201 -8.97 1.59 -28.07
CA ARG A 201 -8.00 1.46 -29.17
C ARG A 201 -7.15 0.18 -29.08
N GLY A 202 -7.56 -0.78 -28.24
CA GLY A 202 -6.88 -2.07 -28.07
C GLY A 202 -5.64 -2.03 -27.17
N ILE A 203 -5.31 -0.87 -26.58
CA ILE A 203 -4.24 -0.71 -25.59
C ILE A 203 -4.87 -1.03 -24.22
N VAL A 204 -4.90 -2.30 -23.87
CA VAL A 204 -5.66 -2.80 -22.70
C VAL A 204 -4.86 -2.82 -21.40
N ASP A 205 -3.53 -2.84 -21.49
CA ASP A 205 -2.62 -2.95 -20.36
C ASP A 205 -1.34 -2.11 -20.58
N ARG A 206 -0.49 -2.07 -19.56
CA ARG A 206 0.79 -1.33 -19.61
C ARG A 206 1.78 -1.93 -20.60
N LYS A 207 1.75 -3.25 -20.84
CA LYS A 207 2.64 -3.93 -21.78
C LYS A 207 2.38 -3.45 -23.20
N LYS A 208 1.12 -3.37 -23.61
CA LYS A 208 0.75 -2.79 -24.90
C LYS A 208 1.02 -1.30 -24.98
N LEU A 209 0.88 -0.57 -23.88
CA LEU A 209 1.13 0.86 -23.85
C LEU A 209 2.62 1.19 -24.03
N LYS A 210 3.53 0.44 -23.39
CA LYS A 210 4.98 0.67 -23.54
C LYS A 210 5.50 0.37 -24.95
N GLU A 211 4.80 -0.47 -25.70
CA GLU A 211 5.12 -0.80 -27.10
C GLU A 211 4.67 0.29 -28.08
N LYS A 212 3.99 1.34 -27.62
CA LYS A 212 3.51 2.44 -28.47
C LYS A 212 4.54 3.53 -28.65
N ASN A 213 4.46 4.20 -29.80
CA ASN A 213 5.16 5.46 -29.99
C ASN A 213 4.32 6.64 -29.44
N PRO A 214 4.96 7.77 -29.06
CA PRO A 214 4.22 8.94 -28.56
C PRO A 214 3.18 9.48 -29.54
N GLU A 215 3.40 9.36 -30.86
CA GLU A 215 2.50 9.85 -31.90
C GLU A 215 1.14 9.13 -31.89
N GLU A 216 1.14 7.80 -31.76
CA GLU A 216 -0.06 6.96 -31.62
C GLU A 216 -0.89 7.34 -30.38
N ILE A 217 -0.22 7.80 -29.33
CA ILE A 217 -0.87 8.22 -28.08
C ILE A 217 -1.39 9.66 -28.19
N MET A 218 -0.71 10.55 -28.91
CA MET A 218 -1.14 11.93 -29.15
C MET A 218 -2.42 12.04 -29.98
N ASP A 219 -2.75 11.03 -30.78
CA ASP A 219 -4.05 10.94 -31.48
C ASP A 219 -5.25 10.88 -30.51
N LEU A 220 -5.02 10.73 -29.21
CA LEU A 220 -6.04 10.87 -28.18
C LEU A 220 -6.28 12.35 -27.89
N GLU A 221 -7.48 12.83 -28.22
CA GLU A 221 -7.92 14.17 -27.85
C GLU A 221 -7.70 14.46 -26.35
N GLY A 222 -6.92 15.53 -26.09
CA GLY A 222 -6.50 15.96 -24.76
C GLY A 222 -5.13 15.42 -24.31
N VAL A 223 -4.37 14.77 -25.20
CA VAL A 223 -3.04 14.24 -24.94
C VAL A 223 -2.02 14.95 -25.82
N GLY A 224 -1.17 15.77 -25.19
CA GLY A 224 -0.03 16.40 -25.86
C GLY A 224 1.26 15.56 -25.77
N PRO A 225 2.34 15.98 -26.45
CA PRO A 225 3.61 15.25 -26.54
C PRO A 225 4.17 14.83 -25.17
N HIS A 226 4.24 15.79 -24.23
CA HIS A 226 4.74 15.53 -22.88
C HIS A 226 3.95 14.43 -22.17
N ARG A 227 2.61 14.46 -22.28
CA ARG A 227 1.73 13.48 -21.63
C ARG A 227 1.84 12.11 -22.27
N GLY A 228 1.89 12.04 -23.60
CA GLY A 228 2.07 10.79 -24.34
C GLY A 228 3.39 10.11 -23.99
N THR A 229 4.51 10.84 -24.06
CA THR A 229 5.83 10.34 -23.67
C THR A 229 5.86 9.89 -22.21
N LYS A 230 5.31 10.69 -21.29
CA LYS A 230 5.25 10.34 -19.87
C LYS A 230 4.49 9.04 -19.61
N TRP A 231 3.38 8.79 -20.30
CA TRP A 231 2.61 7.56 -20.10
C TRP A 231 3.35 6.33 -20.62
N ILE A 232 3.99 6.43 -21.79
CA ILE A 232 4.79 5.34 -22.36
C ILE A 232 5.99 5.03 -21.45
N SER A 233 6.78 6.06 -21.08
CA SER A 233 7.95 5.87 -20.23
C SER A 233 7.58 5.39 -18.82
N SER A 234 6.44 5.84 -18.27
CA SER A 234 5.94 5.31 -17.00
C SER A 234 5.49 3.85 -17.12
N ALA A 235 4.83 3.48 -18.23
CA ALA A 235 4.46 2.09 -18.48
C ALA A 235 5.71 1.21 -18.57
N GLU A 236 6.75 1.68 -19.25
CA GLU A 236 8.03 1.01 -19.36
C GLU A 236 8.73 0.87 -18.01
N ALA A 237 8.83 1.95 -17.23
CA ALA A 237 9.42 1.97 -15.90
C ALA A 237 8.77 0.95 -14.96
N ILE A 238 7.43 0.91 -14.94
CA ILE A 238 6.68 -0.03 -14.09
C ILE A 238 6.87 -1.48 -14.57
N GLU A 239 6.78 -1.75 -15.87
CA GLU A 239 6.89 -3.12 -16.39
C GLU A 239 8.31 -3.69 -16.32
N ASN A 240 9.32 -2.84 -16.38
CA ASN A 240 10.73 -3.23 -16.32
C ASN A 240 11.33 -3.08 -14.91
N GLU A 241 10.52 -2.64 -13.92
CA GLU A 241 10.95 -2.35 -12.55
C GLU A 241 12.20 -1.45 -12.48
N CYS A 242 12.25 -0.42 -13.34
CA CYS A 242 13.39 0.49 -13.45
C CYS A 242 13.00 1.95 -13.23
N VAL A 243 13.97 2.75 -12.75
CA VAL A 243 13.82 4.20 -12.69
C VAL A 243 14.08 4.77 -14.08
N TYR A 244 13.12 5.53 -14.61
CA TYR A 244 13.27 6.21 -15.88
C TYR A 244 13.49 7.71 -15.66
N THR A 245 14.70 8.17 -15.97
CA THR A 245 15.08 9.56 -15.86
C THR A 245 14.54 10.33 -17.06
N ILE A 246 13.52 11.16 -16.83
CA ILE A 246 12.83 11.92 -17.90
C ILE A 246 13.52 13.28 -18.16
N GLN A 247 14.39 13.71 -17.26
CA GLN A 247 15.20 14.92 -17.35
C GLN A 247 16.49 14.68 -16.55
N GLU A 248 17.61 15.23 -17.02
CA GLU A 248 18.87 15.22 -16.27
C GLU A 248 18.66 15.81 -14.88
N ASN A 249 19.25 15.17 -13.87
CA ASN A 249 19.19 15.66 -12.51
C ASN A 249 20.17 16.82 -12.36
N GLU A 250 19.67 18.05 -12.52
CA GLU A 250 20.47 19.28 -12.37
C GLU A 250 21.09 19.44 -10.96
N LEU A 251 20.67 18.61 -10.00
CA LEU A 251 21.18 18.57 -8.63
C LEU A 251 22.20 17.45 -8.37
N GLU A 252 22.53 16.63 -9.37
CA GLU A 252 23.40 15.46 -9.20
C GLU A 252 24.76 15.85 -8.62
N ASP A 253 25.41 16.85 -9.22
CA ASP A 253 26.73 17.36 -8.83
C ASP A 253 26.68 18.51 -7.81
N LYS A 254 25.50 18.80 -7.24
CA LYS A 254 25.33 19.86 -6.24
C LYS A 254 25.48 19.31 -4.83
N HIS A 255 26.08 20.11 -3.95
CA HIS A 255 26.11 19.85 -2.51
C HIS A 255 24.70 20.07 -1.96
N LYS A 256 24.09 19.04 -1.36
CA LYS A 256 22.67 19.08 -0.96
C LYS A 256 22.56 19.08 0.56
N ILE A 257 21.86 20.10 1.05
CA ILE A 257 21.44 20.14 2.45
C ILE A 257 19.94 19.84 2.47
N TYR A 258 19.58 18.66 2.97
CA TYR A 258 18.19 18.29 3.17
C TYR A 258 17.69 18.93 4.46
N LEU A 259 16.49 19.50 4.44
CA LEU A 259 15.90 20.18 5.57
C LEU A 259 14.44 19.78 5.79
N ASP A 260 14.04 19.83 7.06
CA ASP A 260 12.66 19.65 7.50
C ASP A 260 12.43 20.51 8.75
N ILE A 261 11.23 21.06 8.91
CA ILE A 261 10.90 21.91 10.06
C ILE A 261 9.70 21.39 10.85
N GLU A 262 9.72 21.60 12.17
CA GLU A 262 8.55 21.38 13.01
C GLU A 262 8.03 22.71 13.55
N THR A 263 6.72 22.89 13.46
CA THR A 263 6.02 24.11 13.86
C THR A 263 4.92 23.82 14.88
N ASP A 264 4.38 24.87 15.51
CA ASP A 264 3.23 24.74 16.42
C ASP A 264 1.93 24.42 15.69
N SER A 265 1.82 24.82 14.42
CA SER A 265 0.68 24.53 13.56
C SER A 265 1.00 24.73 12.07
N LEU A 266 0.01 24.52 11.20
CA LEU A 266 0.10 24.81 9.77
C LEU A 266 0.00 26.31 9.42
N ASP A 267 -0.34 27.17 10.39
CA ASP A 267 -0.20 28.64 10.31
C ASP A 267 0.75 29.07 11.45
N PRO A 268 2.06 28.91 11.25
CA PRO A 268 2.99 28.79 12.35
C PRO A 268 3.29 30.14 12.99
N SER A 269 3.24 30.16 14.32
CA SER A 269 3.70 31.32 15.11
C SER A 269 5.13 31.14 15.62
N ILE A 270 5.61 29.90 15.66
CA ILE A 270 6.94 29.47 16.13
C ILE A 270 7.43 28.27 15.28
N VAL A 271 8.71 28.27 14.92
CA VAL A 271 9.47 27.08 14.48
C VAL A 271 10.21 26.52 15.68
N TRP A 272 9.96 25.25 16.03
CA TRP A 272 10.55 24.61 17.22
C TRP A 272 11.80 23.81 16.90
N HIS A 273 11.87 23.31 15.68
CA HIS A 273 12.90 22.40 15.25
C HIS A 273 13.20 22.62 13.77
N ILE A 274 14.49 22.61 13.43
CA ILE A 274 14.98 22.50 12.05
C ILE A 274 15.95 21.33 12.04
N GLY A 275 15.59 20.28 11.32
CA GLY A 275 16.46 19.15 11.03
C GLY A 275 17.20 19.42 9.72
N LEU A 276 18.50 19.17 9.70
CA LEU A 276 19.39 19.41 8.57
C LEU A 276 20.24 18.17 8.34
N TYR A 277 20.32 17.70 7.11
CA TYR A 277 21.22 16.61 6.72
C TYR A 277 22.11 17.08 5.57
N ASP A 278 23.41 17.15 5.85
CA ASP A 278 24.44 17.46 4.87
C ASP A 278 24.85 16.16 4.15
N ASP A 279 24.61 16.10 2.84
CA ASP A 279 24.88 14.90 2.05
C ASP A 279 26.35 14.67 1.74
N LYS A 280 27.16 15.72 1.80
CA LYS A 280 28.57 15.68 1.48
C LYS A 280 29.38 15.24 2.69
N GLU A 281 29.03 15.74 3.87
CA GLU A 281 29.66 15.36 5.13
C GLU A 281 28.97 14.13 5.77
N GLU A 282 27.80 13.73 5.23
CA GLU A 282 26.92 12.69 5.77
C GLU A 282 26.49 12.94 7.23
N GLU A 283 26.37 14.21 7.63
CA GLU A 283 26.07 14.61 9.01
C GLU A 283 24.65 15.15 9.17
N TYR A 284 23.99 14.73 10.26
CA TYR A 284 22.71 15.27 10.67
C TYR A 284 22.88 16.30 11.80
N THR A 285 22.35 17.49 11.59
CA THR A 285 22.31 18.58 12.57
C THR A 285 20.88 18.91 12.95
N CYS A 286 20.65 19.09 14.24
CA CYS A 286 19.34 19.40 14.81
C CYS A 286 19.38 20.74 15.55
N LEU A 287 18.62 21.72 15.06
CA LEU A 287 18.45 23.01 15.72
C LEU A 287 17.12 23.03 16.45
N MET A 288 17.16 23.00 17.79
CA MET A 288 15.97 23.05 18.64
C MET A 288 15.82 24.43 19.31
N GLU A 289 14.62 24.99 19.29
CA GLU A 289 14.23 26.16 20.10
C GLU A 289 13.77 25.69 21.49
N LYS A 290 14.39 26.26 22.52
CA LYS A 290 14.10 25.94 23.94
C LYS A 290 13.34 27.06 24.64
N GLU A 291 13.33 28.25 24.05
CA GLU A 291 12.75 29.48 24.59
C GLU A 291 11.83 30.12 23.52
N PRO A 292 10.67 29.50 23.24
CA PRO A 292 9.74 29.93 22.17
C PRO A 292 9.29 31.39 22.22
N GLU A 293 9.27 31.97 23.42
CA GLU A 293 8.94 33.36 23.65
C GLU A 293 9.97 34.34 23.05
N LYS A 294 11.20 33.87 22.77
CA LYS A 294 12.27 34.63 22.12
C LYS A 294 12.30 34.34 20.62
N LYS A 295 11.34 34.92 19.91
CA LYS A 295 11.20 34.78 18.45
C LYS A 295 12.51 35.06 17.70
N GLY A 296 12.80 34.25 16.68
CA GLY A 296 13.89 34.46 15.71
C GLY A 296 15.26 33.90 16.10
N ARG A 297 15.46 33.35 17.31
CA ARG A 297 16.75 32.76 17.69
C ARG A 297 17.11 31.52 16.89
N ILE A 298 16.15 30.61 16.69
CA ILE A 298 16.33 29.43 15.84
C ILE A 298 16.64 29.81 14.38
N MET A 299 16.02 30.88 13.84
CA MET A 299 16.35 31.39 12.50
C MET A 299 17.77 31.94 12.43
N LYS A 300 18.22 32.65 13.46
CA LYS A 300 19.61 33.13 13.52
C LYS A 300 20.60 31.96 13.49
N ARG A 301 20.35 30.92 14.29
CA ARG A 301 21.18 29.70 14.33
C ARG A 301 21.14 28.94 13.02
N PHE A 302 20.01 28.96 12.33
CA PHE A 302 19.90 28.39 11.00
C PHE A 302 20.74 29.17 9.98
N GLY A 303 20.68 30.50 10.00
CA GLY A 303 21.54 31.35 9.17
C GLY A 303 23.03 31.11 9.44
N GLU A 304 23.42 31.04 10.72
CA GLU A 304 24.81 30.71 11.13
C GLU A 304 25.23 29.34 10.60
N TYR A 305 24.36 28.33 10.68
CA TYR A 305 24.63 27.01 10.12
C TYR A 305 24.86 27.08 8.61
N LEU A 306 23.99 27.78 7.87
CA LEU A 306 24.11 27.92 6.42
C LEU A 306 25.40 28.67 6.04
N GLU A 307 25.79 29.71 6.77
CA GLU A 307 27.04 30.44 6.52
C GLU A 307 28.29 29.57 6.74
N GLU A 308 28.24 28.65 7.71
CA GLU A 308 29.37 27.77 8.04
C GLU A 308 29.47 26.57 7.08
N HIS A 309 28.33 26.00 6.66
CA HIS A 309 28.29 24.72 5.96
C HIS A 309 27.93 24.83 4.47
N CYS A 310 27.30 25.92 4.03
CA CYS A 310 26.88 26.08 2.62
C CYS A 310 27.82 26.99 1.83
N GLY A 311 28.14 26.56 0.61
CA GLY A 311 28.84 27.35 -0.39
C GLY A 311 27.93 27.83 -1.53
N PRO A 312 28.49 28.51 -2.54
CA PRO A 312 27.73 29.02 -3.69
C PRO A 312 27.02 27.95 -4.53
N ASP A 313 27.48 26.70 -4.46
CA ASP A 313 26.90 25.55 -5.17
C ASP A 313 26.01 24.66 -4.28
N SER A 314 25.81 25.04 -3.02
CA SER A 314 24.94 24.30 -2.11
C SER A 314 23.47 24.57 -2.43
N VAL A 315 22.66 23.52 -2.38
CA VAL A 315 21.22 23.58 -2.62
C VAL A 315 20.49 23.04 -1.40
N LEU A 316 19.51 23.82 -0.93
CA LEU A 316 18.60 23.41 0.14
C LEU A 316 17.44 22.61 -0.44
N LEU A 317 17.17 21.43 0.11
CA LEU A 317 16.12 20.52 -0.34
C LEU A 317 15.17 20.18 0.81
N ALA A 318 13.89 20.49 0.65
CA ALA A 318 12.83 20.04 1.56
C ALA A 318 11.92 19.03 0.86
N TRP A 319 11.32 18.11 1.60
CA TRP A 319 10.40 17.13 1.02
C TRP A 319 9.11 17.81 0.54
N TYR A 320 8.84 17.75 -0.77
CA TYR A 320 7.94 18.71 -1.40
C TYR A 320 6.45 18.27 -1.38
N GLY A 321 5.74 18.72 -0.34
CA GLY A 321 4.27 18.75 -0.29
C GLY A 321 3.70 20.04 -0.91
N SER A 322 3.39 21.03 -0.09
CA SER A 322 2.82 22.34 -0.49
C SER A 322 3.84 23.50 -0.54
N GLY A 323 5.13 23.18 -0.50
CA GLY A 323 6.22 24.15 -0.28
C GLY A 323 6.11 24.84 1.08
N PHE A 324 5.65 24.13 2.11
CA PHE A 324 5.38 24.66 3.44
C PHE A 324 6.66 25.20 4.08
N ASP A 325 7.70 24.37 4.16
CA ASP A 325 8.97 24.66 4.85
C ASP A 325 9.59 25.98 4.40
N PHE A 326 9.80 26.15 3.09
CA PHE A 326 10.37 27.37 2.53
C PHE A 326 9.49 28.60 2.79
N LYS A 327 8.16 28.49 2.67
CA LYS A 327 7.25 29.60 2.97
C LYS A 327 7.35 30.01 4.44
N VAL A 328 7.49 29.06 5.34
CA VAL A 328 7.62 29.36 6.76
C VAL A 328 8.97 30.03 7.03
N LEU A 329 10.07 29.47 6.50
CA LEU A 329 11.40 30.02 6.67
C LEU A 329 11.56 31.43 6.07
N GLU A 330 10.89 31.75 4.95
CA GLU A 330 10.89 33.09 4.36
C GLU A 330 10.12 34.15 5.17
N ASN A 331 9.15 33.73 5.98
CA ASN A 331 8.26 34.63 6.72
C ASN A 331 8.76 34.99 8.14
N PHE A 332 9.84 34.35 8.61
CA PHE A 332 10.41 34.56 9.94
C PHE A 332 11.72 35.36 9.90
#